data_AF-A0A519H3Z4-F1
#
_entry.id   AF-A0A519H3Z4-F1
#
_cell.length_a   1.000
_cell.length_b   1.000
_cell.length_c   1.000
_cell.angle_alpha   90.00
_cell.angle_beta   90.00
_cell.angle_gamma   90.00
#
_symmetry.space_group_name_H-M   'P 1'
#
loop_
_entity.id
_entity.type
_entity.pdbx_description
1 polymer ?
#
loop_
_entity_poly.entity_id
_entity_poly.type
_entity_poly.pdbx_seq_one_letter_code
_entity_poly.pdbx_strand_id
1 'polypeptide(L)'
;TPANVAVIREGLQAVVSAGTARGVFAGAGYQAAGKTGTAQAVTQAQGTKYNARALEEHQRDHALFMAYAPANDPKIAVAVIVENAGWGAGAAAPIARRVFDYWLMNQYPSEADMEAIKTGKAGAPIGKPRVASEIAWPAVPGTPAAAP
;
A
#
# COMPACT_ATOMS: atom_id res chain seq x y z
N THR A 1 -17.76 -21.50 -5.52
CA THR A 1 -17.13 -22.83 -5.65
C THR A 1 -15.62 -22.69 -5.51
N PRO A 2 -14.88 -23.75 -5.20
CA PRO A 2 -13.41 -23.71 -5.17
C PRO A 2 -12.80 -23.20 -6.50
N ALA A 3 -13.38 -23.60 -7.64
CA ALA A 3 -12.98 -23.13 -8.97
C ALA A 3 -13.13 -21.60 -9.13
N ASN A 4 -14.26 -21.01 -8.72
CA ASN A 4 -14.44 -19.55 -8.80
C ASN A 4 -13.45 -18.80 -7.92
N VAL A 5 -13.15 -19.34 -6.73
CA VAL A 5 -12.15 -18.74 -5.83
C VAL A 5 -10.77 -18.79 -6.45
N ALA A 6 -10.39 -19.88 -7.13
CA ALA A 6 -9.11 -19.98 -7.83
C ALA A 6 -8.98 -18.90 -8.91
N VAL A 7 -10.00 -18.73 -9.76
CA VAL A 7 -10.02 -17.67 -10.79
C VAL A 7 -9.89 -16.27 -10.18
N ILE A 8 -10.57 -16.00 -9.06
CA ILE A 8 -10.44 -14.72 -8.35
C ILE A 8 -9.01 -14.52 -7.84
N ARG A 9 -8.39 -15.55 -7.25
CA ARG A 9 -7.02 -15.47 -6.74
C ARG A 9 -6.02 -15.22 -7.87
N GLU A 10 -6.18 -15.87 -9.02
CA GLU A 10 -5.36 -15.62 -10.21
C GLU A 10 -5.51 -14.17 -10.67
N GLY A 11 -6.73 -13.65 -10.73
CA GLY A 11 -6.98 -12.25 -11.07
C GLY A 11 -6.31 -11.27 -10.09
N LEU A 12 -6.37 -11.54 -8.79
CA LEU A 12 -5.71 -10.72 -7.76
C LEU A 12 -4.19 -10.79 -7.85
N GLN A 13 -3.62 -11.95 -8.17
CA GLN A 13 -2.18 -12.08 -8.44
C GLN A 13 -1.77 -11.31 -9.70
N ALA A 14 -2.58 -11.37 -10.76
CA ALA A 14 -2.31 -10.68 -12.02
C ALA A 14 -2.24 -9.16 -11.86
N VAL A 15 -3.02 -8.56 -10.96
CA VAL A 15 -2.94 -7.12 -10.63
C VAL A 15 -1.54 -6.72 -10.13
N VAL A 16 -0.90 -7.61 -9.38
CA VAL A 16 0.41 -7.39 -8.77
C VAL A 16 1.56 -7.80 -9.70
N SER A 17 1.40 -8.84 -10.51
CA SER A 17 2.47 -9.31 -11.40
C SER A 17 2.47 -8.63 -12.77
N ALA A 18 1.30 -8.26 -13.29
CA ALA A 18 1.13 -7.73 -14.64
C ALA A 18 0.30 -6.45 -14.73
N GLY A 19 -0.50 -6.15 -13.70
CA GLY A 19 -1.50 -5.08 -13.70
C GLY A 19 -1.08 -3.80 -12.98
N THR A 20 -2.07 -3.12 -12.41
CA THR A 20 -1.94 -1.76 -11.87
C THR A 20 -0.97 -1.64 -10.70
N ALA A 21 -0.68 -2.71 -9.96
CA ALA A 21 0.26 -2.71 -8.84
C ALA A 21 1.67 -3.23 -9.21
N ARG A 22 1.89 -3.63 -10.47
CA ARG A 22 3.15 -4.23 -10.94
C ARG A 22 4.38 -3.40 -10.61
N GLY A 23 4.35 -2.10 -10.89
CA GLY A 23 5.49 -1.22 -10.65
C GLY A 23 5.88 -1.12 -9.17
N VAL A 24 4.91 -1.20 -8.26
CA VAL A 24 5.12 -1.11 -6.81
C VAL A 24 5.72 -2.39 -6.24
N PHE A 25 5.29 -3.54 -6.76
CA PHE A 25 5.72 -4.86 -6.28
C PHE A 25 6.92 -5.43 -7.06
N ALA A 26 7.50 -4.66 -7.98
CA ALA A 26 8.74 -5.03 -8.65
C ALA A 26 9.85 -5.35 -7.62
N GLY A 27 10.54 -6.46 -7.84
CA GLY A 27 11.65 -6.92 -6.98
C GLY A 27 11.24 -7.39 -5.58
N ALA A 28 9.95 -7.59 -5.29
CA ALA A 28 9.53 -8.21 -4.02
C ALA A 28 10.04 -9.65 -3.92
N GLY A 29 10.54 -10.03 -2.74
CA GLY A 29 11.01 -11.40 -2.46
C GLY A 29 9.88 -12.43 -2.24
N TYR A 30 8.63 -12.01 -2.43
CA TYR A 30 7.42 -12.81 -2.30
C TYR A 30 6.43 -12.42 -3.38
N GLN A 31 5.48 -13.32 -3.67
CA GLN A 31 4.35 -13.00 -4.54
C GLN A 31 3.19 -12.51 -3.69
N ALA A 32 2.67 -11.31 -3.97
CA ALA A 32 1.43 -10.81 -3.36
C ALA A 32 0.25 -10.93 -4.34
N ALA A 33 -0.95 -10.87 -3.79
CA ALA A 33 -2.19 -10.79 -4.55
C ALA A 33 -3.04 -9.67 -3.98
N GLY A 34 -3.63 -8.83 -4.82
CA GLY A 34 -4.39 -7.69 -4.32
C GLY A 34 -5.15 -6.94 -5.39
N LYS A 35 -5.84 -5.89 -4.97
CA LYS A 35 -6.65 -5.04 -5.85
C LYS A 35 -6.53 -3.58 -5.46
N THR A 36 -6.28 -2.75 -6.47
CA THR A 36 -6.35 -1.30 -6.35
C THR A 36 -7.80 -0.82 -6.45
N GLY A 37 -8.13 0.19 -5.66
CA GLY A 37 -9.39 0.92 -5.71
C GLY A 37 -9.17 2.43 -5.62
N THR A 38 -10.23 3.16 -5.94
CA THR A 38 -10.36 4.61 -5.82
C THR A 38 -11.75 4.88 -5.27
N ALA A 39 -11.87 5.59 -4.16
CA ALA A 39 -13.17 5.98 -3.59
C ALA A 39 -13.39 7.48 -3.81
N GLN A 40 -14.51 7.84 -4.43
CA GLN A 40 -14.82 9.24 -4.71
C GLN A 40 -15.22 9.98 -3.42
N ALA A 41 -14.57 11.12 -3.16
CA ALA A 41 -14.84 11.94 -1.97
C ALA A 41 -16.02 12.89 -2.17
N VAL A 42 -16.24 13.38 -3.41
CA VAL A 42 -17.31 14.33 -3.74
C VAL A 42 -18.08 13.89 -4.98
N THR A 43 -19.39 14.21 -4.98
CA THR A 43 -20.25 13.97 -6.13
C THR A 43 -19.86 14.91 -7.27
N GLN A 44 -19.51 14.34 -8.43
CA GLN A 44 -19.30 15.14 -9.64
C GLN A 44 -20.60 15.29 -10.42
N ALA A 45 -20.81 16.48 -11.01
CA ALA A 45 -21.93 16.71 -11.92
C ALA A 45 -21.87 15.73 -13.12
N GLN A 46 -23.01 15.22 -13.55
CA GLN A 46 -23.06 14.28 -14.68
C GLN A 46 -22.45 14.92 -15.94
N GLY A 47 -21.56 14.18 -16.61
CA GLY A 47 -20.92 14.60 -17.86
C GLY A 47 -19.59 15.35 -17.70
N THR A 48 -19.10 15.57 -16.48
CA THR A 48 -17.78 16.18 -16.26
C THR A 48 -16.68 15.13 -16.16
N LYS A 49 -15.50 15.44 -16.70
CA LYS A 49 -14.30 14.60 -16.54
C LYS A 49 -13.63 14.94 -15.22
N TYR A 50 -13.29 13.92 -14.45
CA TYR A 50 -12.51 14.09 -13.21
C TYR A 50 -11.19 14.80 -13.49
N ASN A 51 -10.92 15.87 -12.75
CA ASN A 51 -9.67 16.60 -12.81
C ASN A 51 -9.13 16.87 -11.41
N ALA A 52 -8.31 15.96 -10.88
CA ALA A 52 -7.68 16.09 -9.56
C ALA A 52 -6.88 17.38 -9.37
N ARG A 53 -6.34 17.98 -10.45
CA ARG A 53 -5.55 19.22 -10.39
C ARG A 53 -6.43 20.45 -10.20
N ALA A 54 -7.70 20.37 -10.56
CA ALA A 54 -8.69 21.43 -10.38
C ALA A 54 -9.46 21.30 -9.05
N LEU A 55 -9.21 20.22 -8.28
CA LEU A 55 -9.86 19.97 -6.99
C LEU A 55 -8.93 20.36 -5.84
N GLU A 56 -9.54 20.94 -4.81
CA GLU A 56 -8.89 21.08 -3.51
C GLU A 56 -8.55 19.70 -2.95
N GLU A 57 -7.51 19.61 -2.12
CA GLU A 57 -7.00 18.33 -1.63
C GLU A 57 -8.10 17.49 -0.97
N HIS A 58 -8.88 18.06 -0.06
CA HIS A 58 -9.97 17.38 0.64
C HIS A 58 -11.10 16.86 -0.28
N GLN A 59 -11.15 17.30 -1.55
CA GLN A 59 -12.14 16.89 -2.55
C GLN A 59 -11.60 15.80 -3.49
N ARG A 60 -10.31 15.46 -3.38
CA ARG A 60 -9.69 14.40 -4.19
C ARG A 60 -10.16 13.03 -3.72
N ASP A 61 -10.16 12.08 -4.65
CA ASP A 61 -10.53 10.70 -4.37
C ASP A 61 -9.54 10.08 -3.37
N HIS A 62 -10.00 9.10 -2.61
CA HIS A 62 -9.17 8.32 -1.70
C HIS A 62 -8.52 7.15 -2.45
N ALA A 63 -7.27 6.86 -2.12
CA ALA A 63 -6.52 5.74 -2.67
C ALA A 63 -6.75 4.49 -1.82
N LEU A 64 -7.17 3.38 -2.44
CA LEU A 64 -7.40 2.11 -1.73
C LEU A 64 -6.53 0.98 -2.30
N PHE A 65 -6.05 0.12 -1.41
CA PHE A 65 -5.44 -1.14 -1.81
C PHE A 65 -5.72 -2.23 -0.77
N MET A 66 -6.28 -3.34 -1.21
CA MET A 66 -6.47 -4.53 -0.40
C MET A 66 -5.61 -5.65 -0.97
N ALA A 67 -4.84 -6.32 -0.12
CA ALA A 67 -3.93 -7.37 -0.57
C ALA A 67 -3.63 -8.39 0.53
N TYR A 68 -3.11 -9.54 0.11
CA TYR A 68 -2.54 -10.56 0.99
C TYR A 68 -1.24 -11.11 0.40
N ALA A 69 -0.38 -11.62 1.28
CA ALA A 69 0.89 -12.23 0.90
C ALA A 69 1.37 -13.26 1.94
N PRO A 70 2.18 -14.26 1.52
CA PRO A 70 2.39 -14.70 0.14
C PRO A 70 1.10 -15.20 -0.55
N ALA A 71 1.02 -15.16 -1.87
CA ALA A 71 -0.21 -15.48 -2.59
C ALA A 71 -0.60 -16.97 -2.54
N ASN A 72 0.40 -17.85 -2.41
CA ASN A 72 0.24 -19.30 -2.35
C ASN A 72 -0.05 -19.82 -0.93
N ASP A 73 0.50 -19.18 0.10
CA ASP A 73 0.30 -19.51 1.52
C ASP A 73 0.17 -18.21 2.34
N PRO A 74 -1.01 -17.55 2.31
CA PRO A 74 -1.19 -16.22 2.90
C PRO A 74 -0.92 -16.20 4.40
N LYS A 75 0.00 -15.32 4.82
CA LYS A 75 0.35 -15.10 6.24
C LYS A 75 -0.18 -13.79 6.80
N ILE A 76 -0.44 -12.81 5.93
CA ILE A 76 -0.94 -11.50 6.30
C ILE A 76 -1.86 -10.96 5.20
N ALA A 77 -2.93 -10.29 5.61
CA ALA A 77 -3.82 -9.51 4.76
C ALA A 77 -3.89 -8.07 5.26
N VAL A 78 -3.90 -7.11 4.34
CA VAL A 78 -3.88 -5.67 4.62
C VAL A 78 -4.94 -4.98 3.78
N ALA A 79 -5.67 -4.05 4.39
CA ALA A 79 -6.49 -3.05 3.71
C ALA A 79 -5.95 -1.67 4.04
N VAL A 80 -5.52 -0.93 3.01
CA VAL A 80 -4.98 0.43 3.13
C VAL A 80 -5.94 1.39 2.46
N ILE A 81 -6.28 2.45 3.18
CA ILE A 81 -6.90 3.66 2.63
C ILE A 81 -5.97 4.84 2.91
N VAL A 82 -5.76 5.68 1.90
CA VAL A 82 -5.11 6.99 2.05
C VAL A 82 -6.09 8.02 1.57
N GLU A 83 -6.57 8.84 2.50
CA GLU A 83 -7.53 9.90 2.22
C GLU A 83 -6.92 10.89 1.23
N ASN A 84 -7.77 11.35 0.31
CA ASN A 84 -7.47 12.41 -0.65
C ASN A 84 -6.23 12.22 -1.56
N ALA A 85 -5.72 10.98 -1.65
CA ALA A 85 -4.48 10.65 -2.36
C ALA A 85 -4.67 10.12 -3.79
N GLY A 86 -5.86 10.25 -4.36
CA GLY A 86 -6.17 9.85 -5.73
C GLY A 86 -6.32 8.33 -5.86
N TRP A 87 -5.43 7.68 -6.63
CA TRP A 87 -5.60 6.27 -7.03
C TRP A 87 -4.75 5.29 -6.18
N GLY A 88 -5.31 4.11 -5.93
CA GLY A 88 -4.70 3.07 -5.08
C GLY A 88 -3.25 2.69 -5.38
N ALA A 89 -2.87 2.63 -6.65
CA ALA A 89 -1.49 2.28 -7.06
C ALA A 89 -0.45 3.37 -6.70
N GLY A 90 -0.88 4.62 -6.52
CA GLY A 90 0.01 5.76 -6.30
C GLY A 90 0.37 5.99 -4.83
N ALA A 91 -0.49 5.55 -3.90
CA ALA A 91 -0.30 5.82 -2.46
C ALA A 91 -0.52 4.59 -1.58
N ALA A 92 -1.68 3.92 -1.71
CA ALA A 92 -2.05 2.81 -0.84
C ALA A 92 -1.21 1.54 -1.08
N ALA A 93 -0.96 1.18 -2.35
CA ALA A 93 -0.14 0.02 -2.69
C ALA A 93 1.33 0.15 -2.24
N PRO A 94 2.01 1.31 -2.42
CA PRO A 94 3.35 1.55 -1.86
C PRO A 94 3.43 1.32 -0.35
N ILE A 95 2.42 1.76 0.41
CA ILE A 95 2.37 1.53 1.86
C ILE A 95 2.22 0.04 2.17
N ALA A 96 1.27 -0.66 1.52
CA ALA A 96 1.07 -2.09 1.72
C ALA A 96 2.33 -2.92 1.40
N ARG A 97 3.06 -2.55 0.34
CA ARG A 97 4.34 -3.18 -0.02
C ARG A 97 5.35 -3.17 1.15
N ARG A 98 5.45 -2.04 1.87
CA ARG A 98 6.39 -1.90 2.99
C ARG A 98 5.92 -2.64 4.24
N VAL A 99 4.61 -2.74 4.46
CA VAL A 99 4.04 -3.61 5.51
C VAL A 99 4.40 -5.07 5.26
N PHE A 100 4.26 -5.54 4.01
CA PHE A 100 4.65 -6.90 3.65
C PHE A 100 6.16 -7.14 3.72
N ASP A 101 6.99 -6.19 3.27
CA ASP A 101 8.45 -6.30 3.38
C ASP A 101 8.89 -6.37 4.86
N TYR A 102 8.26 -5.58 5.74
CA TYR A 102 8.47 -5.65 7.18
C TYR A 102 8.09 -7.03 7.74
N TRP A 103 6.88 -7.49 7.46
CA TRP A 103 6.32 -8.70 8.06
C TRP A 103 6.96 -10.00 7.52
N LEU A 104 7.25 -10.06 6.23
CA LEU A 104 7.69 -11.28 5.54
C LEU A 104 9.20 -11.38 5.37
N MET A 105 9.90 -10.24 5.33
CA MET A 105 11.32 -10.19 4.94
C MET A 105 12.22 -9.57 6.01
N ASN A 106 11.69 -9.18 7.17
CA ASN A 106 12.42 -8.45 8.21
C ASN A 106 13.07 -7.15 7.66
N GLN A 107 12.42 -6.51 6.68
CA GLN A 107 12.93 -5.32 6.01
C GLN A 107 12.20 -4.08 6.49
N TYR A 108 12.95 -3.12 7.02
CA TYR A 108 12.45 -1.80 7.36
C TYR A 108 12.84 -0.80 6.26
N PRO A 109 11.95 0.13 5.86
CA PRO A 109 12.26 1.13 4.84
C PRO A 109 13.55 1.92 5.11
N SER A 110 14.28 2.27 4.04
CA SER A 110 15.39 3.23 4.15
C SER A 110 14.85 4.62 4.51
N GLU A 111 15.70 5.55 4.97
CA GLU A 111 15.25 6.91 5.27
C GLU A 111 14.73 7.64 4.02
N ALA A 112 15.42 7.49 2.89
CA ALA A 112 14.97 8.04 1.61
C ALA A 112 13.61 7.46 1.18
N ASP A 113 13.39 6.18 1.45
CA ASP A 113 12.13 5.51 1.16
C ASP A 113 10.97 6.00 2.03
N MET A 114 11.23 6.19 3.33
CA MET A 114 10.26 6.78 4.26
C MET A 114 9.87 8.20 3.84
N GLU A 115 10.82 9.01 3.37
CA GLU A 115 10.55 10.37 2.91
C GLU A 115 9.73 10.37 1.61
N ALA A 116 10.03 9.46 0.68
CA ALA A 116 9.23 9.28 -0.53
C ALA A 116 7.78 8.89 -0.21
N ILE A 117 7.56 8.05 0.81
CA ILE A 117 6.21 7.68 1.28
C ILE A 117 5.48 8.87 1.89
N LYS A 118 6.13 9.63 2.78
CA LYS A 118 5.54 10.81 3.42
C LYS A 118 5.10 11.87 2.42
N THR A 119 5.84 12.01 1.33
CA THR A 119 5.56 13.00 0.28
C THR A 119 4.65 12.47 -0.84
N GLY A 120 4.16 11.23 -0.73
CA GLY A 120 3.26 10.62 -1.72
C GLY A 120 3.92 10.34 -3.08
N LYS A 121 5.25 10.25 -3.13
CA LYS A 121 6.04 10.05 -4.36
C LYS A 121 6.61 8.63 -4.47
N ALA A 122 6.20 7.73 -3.59
CA ALA A 122 6.75 6.38 -3.51
C ALA A 122 6.17 5.42 -4.54
N GLY A 123 7.03 4.57 -5.10
CA GLY A 123 6.68 3.38 -5.87
C GLY A 123 7.23 2.12 -5.18
N ALA A 124 8.01 1.33 -5.92
CA ALA A 124 8.83 0.27 -5.33
C ALA A 124 9.79 0.83 -4.26
N PRO A 125 10.21 0.03 -3.26
CA PRO A 125 11.16 0.48 -2.24
C PRO A 125 12.48 0.97 -2.84
N ILE A 126 13.01 2.08 -2.32
CA ILE A 126 14.28 2.68 -2.76
C ILE A 126 15.34 2.68 -1.65
N GLY A 127 16.61 2.70 -2.06
CA GLY A 127 17.75 2.64 -1.14
C GLY A 127 17.92 1.26 -0.49
N LYS A 128 18.94 1.13 0.38
CA LYS A 128 19.20 -0.11 1.11
C LYS A 128 18.22 -0.24 2.29
N PRO A 129 17.41 -1.31 2.37
CA PRO A 129 16.54 -1.54 3.53
C PRO A 129 17.35 -1.69 4.82
N ARG A 130 16.76 -1.26 5.93
CA ARG A 130 17.27 -1.49 7.30
C ARG A 130 16.70 -2.81 7.83
N VAL A 131 17.27 -3.32 8.92
CA VAL A 131 16.83 -4.58 9.54
C VAL A 131 15.71 -4.28 10.52
N ALA A 132 14.50 -4.79 10.26
CA ALA A 132 13.32 -4.46 11.07
C ALA A 132 13.44 -4.90 12.54
N SER A 133 14.03 -6.06 12.81
CA SER A 133 14.28 -6.55 14.17
C SER A 133 15.27 -5.70 14.98
N GLU A 134 16.06 -4.84 14.33
CA GLU A 134 17.02 -3.93 14.97
C GLU A 134 16.45 -2.52 15.17
N ILE A 135 15.30 -2.22 14.56
CA ILE A 135 14.64 -0.92 14.73
C ILE A 135 13.81 -0.94 16.01
N ALA A 136 14.18 -0.09 16.96
CA ALA A 136 13.36 0.17 18.13
C ALA A 136 12.00 0.74 17.70
N TRP A 137 10.92 0.15 18.19
CA TRP A 137 9.58 0.68 17.96
C TRP A 137 9.50 2.09 18.58
N PRO A 138 9.00 3.11 17.85
CA PRO A 138 8.83 4.42 18.44
C PRO A 138 7.93 4.31 19.67
N ALA A 139 8.39 4.85 20.80
CA ALA A 139 7.59 4.89 22.01
C ALA A 139 6.25 5.57 21.70
N VAL A 140 5.14 4.97 22.15
CA VAL A 140 3.81 5.57 22.01
C VAL A 140 3.85 6.93 22.71
N PRO A 141 3.62 8.06 22.01
CA PRO A 141 3.61 9.37 22.65
C PRO A 141 2.54 9.37 23.75
N GLY A 142 2.96 9.62 24.99
CA GLY A 142 2.05 9.70 26.14
C GLY A 142 2.02 8.50 27.09
N THR A 143 2.91 7.51 26.96
CA THR A 143 3.12 6.55 28.06
C THR A 143 3.95 7.24 29.14
N PRO A 144 3.42 7.49 30.36
CA PRO A 144 4.23 8.04 31.44
C PRO A 144 5.39 7.07 31.70
N ALA A 145 6.60 7.60 31.85
CA ALA A 145 7.71 6.80 32.35
C ALA A 145 7.24 6.15 33.66
N ALA A 146 7.30 4.82 33.71
CA ALA A 146 7.04 4.11 34.96
C ALA A 146 7.97 4.70 36.02
N ALA A 147 7.38 5.32 37.04
CA ALA A 147 8.12 5.91 38.14
C ALA A 147 8.96 4.82 38.85
N PRO A 148 10.15 5.17 39.39
CA PRO A 148 11.10 4.23 39.98
C PRO A 148 10.55 3.50 41.20
#